data_AF-A0A4S4KXW6-F1
#
_entry.id   AF-A0A4S4KXW6-F1
#
_cell.length_a   1.000
_cell.length_b   1.000
_cell.length_c   1.000
_cell.angle_alpha   90.00
_cell.angle_beta   90.00
_cell.angle_gamma   90.00
#
_symmetry.space_group_name_H-M   'P 1'
#
loop_
_entity.id
_entity.type
_entity.pdbx_description
1 polymer ?
#
loop_
_entity_poly.entity_id
_entity_poly.type
_entity_poly.pdbx_seq_one_letter_code
_entity_poly.pdbx_strand_id
1 'polypeptide(L)'
;MSTTFDCIVIGSGNAGSSAAISAVENGCKRVLLVDKCPEEWVGGNGYFTAGAFRTVHGGLNDLLAIVRNVLPELASKIDIAPYTDKDFTDDINRMSGGRSDPRLVKVVVDESRDAIAWLAEHDIPFTLAFNRQAYEVDGRQKFWGGLALSTEDGGKGLIRAHQA
;
A
#
# COMPACT_ATOMS: atom_id res chain seq x y z
N MET A 1 -20.20 -21.33 -25.98
CA MET A 1 -19.49 -20.20 -26.63
C MET A 1 -18.12 -20.09 -25.98
N SER A 2 -17.04 -19.94 -26.75
CA SER A 2 -15.72 -19.65 -26.18
C SER A 2 -15.63 -18.16 -25.91
N THR A 3 -15.52 -17.79 -24.63
CA THR A 3 -15.15 -16.44 -24.22
C THR A 3 -13.63 -16.33 -24.23
N THR A 4 -13.10 -15.34 -24.95
CA THR A 4 -11.67 -15.02 -24.97
C THR A 4 -11.41 -13.84 -24.06
N PHE A 5 -10.31 -13.87 -23.31
CA PHE A 5 -9.82 -12.78 -22.47
C PHE A 5 -8.40 -12.45 -22.88
N ASP A 6 -8.01 -11.19 -22.74
CA ASP A 6 -6.65 -10.72 -23.06
C ASP A 6 -5.73 -10.97 -21.84
N CYS A 7 -6.29 -10.86 -20.63
CA CYS A 7 -5.62 -11.19 -19.38
C CYS A 7 -6.61 -11.89 -18.44
N ILE A 8 -6.14 -12.93 -17.74
CA ILE A 8 -6.88 -13.59 -16.65
C ILE A 8 -6.05 -13.47 -15.39
N VAL A 9 -6.61 -12.83 -14.37
CA VAL A 9 -5.99 -12.66 -13.05
C VAL A 9 -6.72 -13.57 -12.06
N ILE A 10 -5.95 -14.36 -11.30
CA ILE A 10 -6.48 -15.33 -10.35
C ILE A 10 -6.19 -14.86 -8.92
N GLY A 11 -7.25 -14.50 -8.19
CA GLY A 11 -7.24 -13.99 -6.83
C GLY A 11 -7.62 -12.51 -6.77
N SER A 12 -8.60 -12.17 -5.94
CA SER A 12 -9.18 -10.83 -5.81
C SER A 12 -8.54 -9.96 -4.71
N GLY A 13 -7.40 -10.39 -4.17
CA GLY A 13 -6.63 -9.61 -3.21
C GLY A 13 -5.91 -8.42 -3.84
N ASN A 14 -5.28 -7.59 -3.00
CA ASN A 14 -4.58 -6.37 -3.44
C ASN A 14 -3.67 -6.58 -4.67
N ALA A 15 -2.90 -7.67 -4.70
CA ALA A 15 -2.03 -7.98 -5.83
C ALA A 15 -2.81 -8.26 -7.12
N GLY A 16 -3.90 -9.01 -7.05
CA GLY A 16 -4.72 -9.34 -8.21
C GLY A 16 -5.53 -8.16 -8.72
N SER A 17 -6.12 -7.38 -7.81
CA SER A 17 -6.81 -6.14 -8.20
C SER A 17 -5.85 -5.14 -8.85
N SER A 18 -4.67 -4.94 -8.27
CA SER A 18 -3.63 -4.07 -8.86
C SER A 18 -3.19 -4.56 -10.23
N ALA A 19 -3.00 -5.88 -10.41
CA ALA A 19 -2.65 -6.47 -11.69
C ALA A 19 -3.76 -6.30 -12.74
N ALA A 20 -5.03 -6.44 -12.33
CA ALA A 20 -6.17 -6.26 -13.22
C ALA A 20 -6.30 -4.81 -13.71
N ILE A 21 -6.15 -3.83 -12.80
CA ILE A 21 -6.16 -2.40 -13.14
C ILE A 21 -5.00 -2.10 -14.10
N SER A 22 -3.77 -2.48 -13.73
CA SER A 22 -2.59 -2.26 -14.57
C SER A 22 -2.72 -2.90 -15.96
N ALA A 23 -3.32 -4.09 -16.07
CA ALA A 23 -3.57 -4.73 -17.37
C ALA A 23 -4.51 -3.90 -18.26
N VAL A 24 -5.57 -3.32 -17.68
CA VAL A 24 -6.50 -2.44 -18.41
C VAL A 24 -5.78 -1.16 -18.87
N GLU A 25 -5.03 -0.51 -17.99
CA GLU A 25 -4.26 0.71 -18.32
C GLU A 25 -3.24 0.47 -19.44
N ASN A 26 -2.69 -0.73 -19.51
CA ASN A 26 -1.73 -1.14 -20.54
C ASN A 26 -2.40 -1.79 -21.77
N GLY A 27 -3.71 -1.57 -21.95
CA GLY A 27 -4.40 -1.83 -23.22
C GLY A 27 -5.11 -3.18 -23.33
N CYS A 28 -5.17 -4.00 -22.27
CA CYS A 28 -6.04 -5.17 -22.26
C CYS A 28 -7.50 -4.72 -22.26
N LYS A 29 -8.30 -5.17 -23.24
CA LYS A 29 -9.71 -4.77 -23.39
C LYS A 29 -10.64 -5.68 -22.59
N ARG A 30 -10.25 -6.93 -22.41
CA ARG A 30 -11.01 -7.94 -21.67
C ARG A 30 -10.13 -8.58 -20.61
N VAL A 31 -10.19 -8.03 -19.41
CA VAL A 31 -9.53 -8.58 -18.23
C VAL A 31 -10.56 -9.34 -17.40
N LEU A 32 -10.26 -10.59 -17.07
CA LEU A 32 -11.07 -11.40 -16.16
C LEU A 32 -10.33 -11.55 -14.83
N LEU A 33 -10.87 -10.96 -13.77
CA LEU A 33 -10.45 -11.25 -12.41
C LEU A 33 -11.36 -12.35 -11.84
N VAL A 34 -10.79 -13.46 -11.39
CA VAL A 34 -11.53 -14.57 -10.78
C VAL A 34 -11.00 -14.87 -9.40
N ASP A 35 -11.90 -15.18 -8.48
CA ASP A 35 -11.57 -15.75 -7.19
C ASP A 35 -12.38 -17.02 -6.97
N LYS A 36 -11.82 -17.94 -6.17
CA LYS A 36 -12.52 -19.13 -5.71
C LYS A 36 -13.49 -18.79 -4.57
N CYS A 37 -13.24 -17.71 -3.83
CA CYS A 37 -14.05 -17.32 -2.70
C CYS A 37 -15.44 -16.84 -3.14
N PRO A 38 -16.45 -16.91 -2.24
CA PRO A 38 -17.72 -16.23 -2.47
C PRO A 38 -17.52 -14.70 -2.38
N GLU A 39 -18.50 -13.93 -2.85
CA GLU A 39 -18.40 -12.48 -3.02
C GLU A 39 -18.10 -11.76 -1.69
N GLU A 40 -18.66 -12.23 -0.59
CA GLU A 40 -18.44 -11.67 0.75
C GLU A 40 -17.05 -11.94 1.34
N TRP A 41 -16.20 -12.72 0.65
CA TRP A 41 -14.81 -13.02 1.01
C TRP A 41 -13.78 -12.45 0.02
N VAL A 42 -14.22 -11.59 -0.91
CA VAL A 42 -13.33 -10.89 -1.84
C VAL A 42 -12.19 -10.20 -1.08
N GLY A 43 -10.99 -10.22 -1.68
CA GLY A 43 -9.81 -9.57 -1.13
C GLY A 43 -8.83 -10.48 -0.40
N GLY A 44 -9.25 -11.72 -0.11
CA GLY A 44 -8.42 -12.72 0.58
C GLY A 44 -7.82 -12.19 1.88
N ASN A 45 -6.56 -12.55 2.18
CA ASN A 45 -5.88 -12.05 3.39
C ASN A 45 -5.74 -10.52 3.41
N GLY A 46 -5.76 -9.86 2.25
CA GLY A 46 -5.73 -8.40 2.13
C GLY A 46 -6.83 -7.73 2.95
N TYR A 47 -8.04 -8.31 2.90
CA TYR A 47 -9.22 -7.85 3.63
C TYR A 47 -9.03 -7.82 5.16
N PHE A 48 -8.30 -8.79 5.69
CA PHE A 48 -8.10 -8.96 7.15
C PHE A 48 -6.89 -8.20 7.70
N THR A 49 -6.12 -7.53 6.84
CA THR A 49 -4.94 -6.80 7.29
C THR A 49 -5.30 -5.52 8.05
N ALA A 50 -4.30 -5.01 8.77
CA ALA A 50 -4.29 -3.66 9.28
C ALA A 50 -4.36 -2.58 8.17
N GLY A 51 -4.19 -2.94 6.89
CA GLY A 51 -4.04 -2.01 5.78
C GLY A 51 -2.71 -1.28 5.75
N ALA A 52 -1.69 -1.76 6.49
CA ALA A 52 -0.42 -1.08 6.62
C ALA A 52 0.45 -1.24 5.37
N PHE A 53 1.00 -0.13 4.88
CA PHE A 53 1.89 -0.10 3.72
C PHE A 53 3.23 0.53 4.11
N ARG A 54 4.32 -0.10 3.65
CA ARG A 54 5.67 0.42 3.78
C ARG A 54 6.14 0.90 2.43
N THR A 55 6.74 2.08 2.41
CA THR A 55 7.23 2.72 1.19
C THR A 55 8.36 3.67 1.51
N VAL A 56 9.30 3.83 0.58
CA VAL A 56 10.33 4.87 0.67
C VAL A 56 9.64 6.23 0.66
N HIS A 57 10.04 7.14 1.55
CA HIS A 57 9.49 8.50 1.57
C HIS A 57 10.45 9.53 2.17
N GLY A 58 10.32 10.78 1.72
CA GLY A 58 11.07 11.95 2.19
C GLY A 58 10.66 12.49 3.57
N GLY A 59 9.73 11.83 4.25
CA GLY A 59 9.19 12.24 5.56
C GLY A 59 7.78 12.81 5.44
N LEU A 60 7.33 13.55 6.45
CA LEU A 60 5.93 14.01 6.54
C LEU A 60 5.45 14.73 5.27
N ASN A 61 6.21 15.71 4.77
CA ASN A 61 5.78 16.54 3.65
C ASN A 61 5.54 15.75 2.35
N ASP A 62 6.31 14.67 2.13
CA ASP A 62 6.11 13.77 0.99
C ASP A 62 4.78 12.98 1.15
N LEU A 63 4.49 12.52 2.37
CA LEU A 63 3.28 11.73 2.65
C LEU A 63 2.01 12.58 2.69
N LEU A 64 2.09 13.88 3.00
CA LEU A 64 0.90 14.76 3.04
C LEU A 64 0.16 14.83 1.70
N ALA A 65 0.85 14.61 0.58
CA ALA A 65 0.24 14.62 -0.75
C ALA A 65 -0.68 13.40 -1.01
N ILE A 66 -0.54 12.31 -0.25
CA ILE A 66 -1.25 11.05 -0.49
C ILE A 66 -2.24 10.66 0.61
N VAL A 67 -2.11 11.21 1.82
CA VAL A 67 -2.95 10.83 2.97
C VAL A 67 -4.20 11.70 3.10
N ARG A 68 -5.30 11.11 3.56
CA ARG A 68 -6.62 11.77 3.67
C ARG A 68 -7.00 12.23 5.08
N ASN A 69 -6.23 11.86 6.11
CA ASN A 69 -6.59 12.05 7.52
C ASN A 69 -5.73 13.09 8.27
N VAL A 70 -5.06 13.99 7.56
CA VAL A 70 -4.25 15.05 8.17
C VAL A 70 -4.76 16.41 7.76
N LEU A 71 -5.25 17.17 8.73
CA LEU A 71 -5.60 18.58 8.53
C LEU A 71 -4.33 19.44 8.49
N PRO A 72 -4.25 20.48 7.64
CA PRO A 72 -3.07 21.33 7.50
C PRO A 72 -2.55 21.89 8.84
N GLU A 73 -3.43 22.28 9.74
CA GLU A 73 -3.10 22.82 11.06
C GLU A 73 -2.46 21.80 12.00
N LEU A 74 -2.73 20.50 11.80
CA LEU A 74 -2.18 19.41 12.61
C LEU A 74 -0.83 18.93 12.09
N ALA A 75 -0.47 19.21 10.83
CA ALA A 75 0.80 18.81 10.23
C ALA A 75 2.00 19.31 11.05
N SER A 76 1.92 20.53 11.60
CA SER A 76 2.98 21.11 12.42
C SER A 76 3.29 20.34 13.71
N LYS A 77 2.41 19.43 14.15
CA LYS A 77 2.55 18.61 15.36
C LYS A 77 2.94 17.16 15.08
N ILE A 78 3.22 16.80 13.83
CA ILE A 78 3.54 15.44 13.44
C ILE A 78 5.03 15.34 13.11
N ASP A 79 5.69 14.32 13.66
CA ASP A 79 7.09 14.02 13.39
C ASP A 79 7.20 12.67 12.67
N ILE A 80 7.51 12.74 11.37
CA ILE A 80 7.85 11.59 10.52
C ILE A 80 9.19 11.87 9.89
N ALA A 81 10.21 11.13 10.30
CA ALA A 81 11.51 11.13 9.66
C ALA A 81 11.43 10.47 8.27
N PRO A 82 12.33 10.81 7.33
CA PRO A 82 12.48 10.06 6.10
C PRO A 82 12.66 8.56 6.36
N TYR A 83 12.12 7.74 5.47
CA TYR A 83 12.39 6.30 5.42
C TYR A 83 12.99 6.02 4.05
N THR A 84 14.31 5.88 4.02
CA THR A 84 15.10 5.84 2.79
C THR A 84 15.07 4.45 2.14
N ASP A 85 15.52 4.39 0.88
CA ASP A 85 15.81 3.14 0.17
C ASP A 85 16.76 2.22 0.96
N LYS A 86 17.77 2.83 1.59
CA LYS A 86 18.71 2.15 2.48
C LYS A 86 18.00 1.61 3.71
N ASP A 87 17.18 2.42 4.40
CA ASP A 87 16.46 1.97 5.58
C ASP A 87 15.54 0.77 5.26
N PHE A 88 14.85 0.82 4.12
CA PHE A 88 13.96 -0.26 3.69
C PHE A 88 14.73 -1.52 3.31
N THR A 89 15.82 -1.38 2.56
CA THR A 89 16.69 -2.51 2.20
C THR A 89 17.30 -3.16 3.43
N ASP A 90 17.80 -2.36 4.38
CA ASP A 90 18.38 -2.84 5.64
C ASP A 90 17.35 -3.59 6.49
N ASP A 91 16.12 -3.08 6.58
CA ASP A 91 15.04 -3.75 7.29
C ASP A 91 14.67 -5.11 6.66
N ILE A 92 14.56 -5.18 5.33
CA ILE A 92 14.29 -6.46 4.63
C ILE A 92 15.43 -7.44 4.88
N ASN A 93 16.69 -7.01 4.76
CA ASN A 93 17.85 -7.86 4.98
C ASN A 93 17.92 -8.37 6.42
N ARG A 94 17.72 -7.48 7.40
CA ARG A 94 17.72 -7.82 8.83
C ARG A 94 16.61 -8.81 9.17
N MET A 95 15.39 -8.58 8.68
CA MET A 95 14.24 -9.43 9.00
C MET A 95 14.28 -10.79 8.27
N SER A 96 14.84 -10.83 7.06
CA SER A 96 14.98 -12.08 6.30
C SER A 96 16.22 -12.90 6.70
N GLY A 97 17.17 -12.30 7.42
CA GLY A 97 18.49 -12.88 7.66
C GLY A 97 19.35 -12.94 6.38
N GLY A 98 19.17 -11.98 5.47
CA GLY A 98 19.89 -11.89 4.20
C GLY A 98 19.52 -12.95 3.16
N ARG A 99 18.33 -13.55 3.27
CA ARG A 99 17.90 -14.66 2.39
C ARG A 99 17.01 -14.24 1.22
N SER A 100 16.55 -13.00 1.18
CA SER A 100 15.72 -12.48 0.09
C SER A 100 16.53 -12.38 -1.22
N ASP A 101 15.88 -12.61 -2.37
CA ASP A 101 16.52 -12.39 -3.68
C ASP A 101 16.84 -10.88 -3.83
N PRO A 102 18.12 -10.49 -3.97
CA PRO A 102 18.51 -9.09 -4.04
C PRO A 102 17.83 -8.30 -5.17
N ARG A 103 17.49 -8.96 -6.28
CA ARG A 103 16.81 -8.32 -7.41
C ARG A 103 15.36 -7.97 -7.05
N LEU A 104 14.66 -8.86 -6.35
CA LEU A 104 13.30 -8.60 -5.89
C LEU A 104 13.28 -7.54 -4.79
N VAL A 105 14.25 -7.55 -3.88
CA VAL A 105 14.40 -6.49 -2.87
C VAL A 105 14.58 -5.13 -3.55
N LYS A 106 15.47 -5.05 -4.55
CA LYS A 106 15.68 -3.83 -5.31
C LYS A 106 14.40 -3.30 -5.95
N VAL A 107 13.64 -4.16 -6.66
CA VAL A 107 12.37 -3.77 -7.28
C VAL A 107 11.37 -3.27 -6.23
N VAL A 108 11.19 -4.02 -5.14
CA VAL A 108 10.25 -3.63 -4.07
C VAL A 108 10.62 -2.28 -3.48
N VAL A 109 11.91 -2.01 -3.23
CA VAL A 109 12.36 -0.78 -2.59
C VAL A 109 12.27 0.40 -3.57
N ASP A 110 12.87 0.27 -4.75
CA ASP A 110 12.96 1.34 -5.74
C ASP A 110 11.57 1.78 -6.24
N GLU A 111 10.66 0.83 -6.45
CA GLU A 111 9.33 1.12 -7.01
C GLU A 111 8.26 1.39 -5.93
N SER A 112 8.60 1.26 -4.64
CA SER A 112 7.60 1.35 -3.57
C SER A 112 6.86 2.69 -3.51
N ARG A 113 7.54 3.82 -3.75
CA ARG A 113 6.94 5.16 -3.63
C ARG A 113 5.97 5.44 -4.77
N ASP A 114 6.38 5.07 -5.98
CA ASP A 114 5.60 5.22 -7.20
C ASP A 114 4.38 4.30 -7.17
N ALA A 115 4.53 3.05 -6.71
CA ALA A 115 3.41 2.14 -6.51
C ALA A 115 2.36 2.68 -5.53
N ILE A 116 2.78 3.34 -4.43
CA ILE A 116 1.86 3.97 -3.49
C ILE A 116 1.19 5.21 -4.09
N ALA A 117 1.92 6.02 -4.87
CA ALA A 117 1.33 7.16 -5.58
C ALA A 117 0.25 6.68 -6.57
N TRP A 118 0.57 5.67 -7.38
CA TRP A 118 -0.36 5.06 -8.33
C TRP A 118 -1.60 4.48 -7.65
N LEU A 119 -1.44 3.76 -6.54
CA LEU A 119 -2.59 3.29 -5.75
C LEU A 119 -3.45 4.46 -5.23
N ALA A 120 -2.83 5.57 -4.82
CA ALA A 120 -3.56 6.76 -4.37
C ALA A 120 -4.33 7.44 -5.52
N GLU A 121 -3.78 7.43 -6.74
CA GLU A 121 -4.45 7.88 -7.97
C GLU A 121 -5.66 6.99 -8.33
N HIS A 122 -5.61 5.70 -7.96
CA HIS A 122 -6.73 4.76 -8.01
C HIS A 122 -7.57 4.72 -6.73
N ASP A 123 -7.69 5.87 -6.06
CA ASP A 123 -8.60 6.09 -4.93
C ASP A 123 -8.39 5.22 -3.68
N ILE A 124 -7.27 4.51 -3.57
CA ILE A 124 -6.92 3.80 -2.33
C ILE A 124 -6.79 4.83 -1.19
N PRO A 125 -7.56 4.69 -0.09
CA PRO A 125 -7.70 5.73 0.92
C PRO A 125 -6.54 5.68 1.93
N PHE A 126 -5.36 6.11 1.52
CA PHE A 126 -4.20 6.17 2.41
C PHE A 126 -4.40 7.17 3.55
N THR A 127 -3.91 6.79 4.72
CA THR A 127 -3.98 7.52 5.99
C THR A 127 -2.67 7.36 6.74
N LEU A 128 -2.31 8.33 7.58
CA LEU A 128 -1.27 8.12 8.57
C LEU A 128 -1.75 7.18 9.68
N ALA A 129 -0.92 6.20 10.02
CA ALA A 129 -1.21 5.12 10.95
C ALA A 129 -1.11 5.53 12.44
N PHE A 130 -1.72 6.65 12.84
CA PHE A 130 -1.66 7.19 14.22
C PHE A 130 -1.97 6.14 15.29
N ASN A 131 -3.00 5.32 15.07
CA ASN A 131 -3.49 4.35 16.06
C ASN A 131 -2.54 3.16 16.30
N ARG A 132 -1.44 3.03 15.54
CA ARG A 132 -0.56 1.86 15.59
C ARG A 132 0.92 2.19 15.58
N GLN A 133 1.31 3.32 15.00
CA GLN A 133 2.72 3.64 14.73
C GLN A 133 3.09 5.05 15.19
N ALA A 134 2.22 5.72 15.97
CA ALA A 134 2.51 7.03 16.58
C ALA A 134 2.13 7.07 18.06
N TYR A 135 2.92 7.83 18.83
CA TYR A 135 2.73 8.12 20.26
C TYR A 135 2.96 9.62 20.43
N GLU A 136 2.27 10.20 21.40
CA GLU A 136 2.52 11.57 21.79
C GLU A 136 3.80 11.66 22.62
N VAL A 137 4.74 12.49 22.17
CA VAL A 137 5.98 12.82 22.85
C VAL A 137 6.13 14.33 22.83
N ASP A 138 6.17 14.96 24.00
CA ASP A 138 6.28 16.42 24.15
C ASP A 138 5.22 17.21 23.35
N GLY A 139 3.98 16.70 23.32
CA GLY A 139 2.85 17.31 22.61
C GLY A 139 2.89 17.15 21.08
N ARG A 140 3.76 16.28 20.55
CA ARG A 140 3.90 15.96 19.12
C ARG A 140 3.63 14.49 18.87
N GLN A 141 2.98 14.18 17.75
CA GLN A 141 2.73 12.81 17.31
C GLN A 141 3.97 12.28 16.59
N LYS A 142 4.75 11.43 17.26
CA LYS A 142 6.00 10.90 16.73
C LYS A 142 5.82 9.50 16.17
N PHE A 143 6.16 9.30 14.90
CA PHE A 143 6.10 8.00 14.25
C PHE A 143 7.42 7.23 14.35
N TRP A 144 7.37 5.91 14.32
CA TRP A 144 8.56 5.03 14.33
C TRP A 144 8.46 3.87 13.33
N GLY A 145 9.58 3.18 13.16
CA GLY A 145 9.64 1.88 12.50
C GLY A 145 9.37 1.89 10.99
N GLY A 146 9.37 3.07 10.34
CA GLY A 146 9.21 3.22 8.89
C GLY A 146 7.85 2.77 8.34
N LEU A 147 6.82 2.61 9.19
CA LEU A 147 5.49 2.16 8.79
C LEU A 147 4.46 3.27 9.00
N ALA A 148 4.60 4.37 8.26
CA ALA A 148 3.75 5.55 8.45
C ALA A 148 2.34 5.41 7.86
N LEU A 149 2.16 4.58 6.82
CA LEU A 149 0.92 4.50 6.06
C LEU A 149 0.04 3.33 6.47
N SER A 150 -1.26 3.58 6.44
CA SER A 150 -2.33 2.59 6.50
C SER A 150 -3.43 2.98 5.50
N THR A 151 -4.36 2.09 5.20
CA THR A 151 -5.63 2.45 4.58
C THR A 151 -6.70 2.74 5.63
N GLU A 152 -7.62 3.65 5.31
CA GLU A 152 -8.86 3.83 6.06
C GLU A 152 -9.59 2.49 6.20
N ASP A 153 -10.15 2.18 7.37
CA ASP A 153 -10.74 0.88 7.71
C ASP A 153 -9.83 -0.35 7.48
N GLY A 154 -8.51 -0.15 7.39
CA GLY A 154 -7.53 -1.20 7.16
C GLY A 154 -7.80 -1.97 5.86
N GLY A 155 -7.60 -3.29 5.91
CA GLY A 155 -7.81 -4.17 4.76
C GLY A 155 -9.20 -4.08 4.14
N LYS A 156 -10.24 -3.78 4.94
CA LYS A 156 -11.60 -3.63 4.44
C LYS A 156 -11.75 -2.43 3.52
N GLY A 157 -11.19 -1.29 3.88
CA GLY A 157 -11.22 -0.09 3.03
C GLY A 157 -10.38 -0.25 1.78
N LEU A 158 -9.24 -0.94 1.87
CA LEU A 158 -8.42 -1.29 0.70
C LEU A 158 -9.20 -2.10 -0.32
N ILE A 159 -9.85 -3.18 0.11
CA ILE A 159 -10.60 -4.06 -0.80
C ILE A 159 -11.84 -3.36 -1.36
N ARG A 160 -12.54 -2.59 -0.53
CA ARG A 160 -13.69 -1.78 -0.98
C ARG A 160 -13.29 -0.81 -2.09
N ALA A 161 -12.14 -0.15 -1.97
CA ALA A 161 -11.64 0.78 -2.97
C ALA A 161 -11.31 0.10 -4.31
N HIS A 162 -10.76 -1.13 -4.28
CA HIS A 162 -10.54 -1.93 -5.49
C HIS A 162 -11.81 -2.38 -6.21
N GLN A 163 -12.98 -2.26 -5.58
CA GLN A 163 -14.28 -2.67 -6.13
C GLN A 163 -15.15 -1.48 -6.59
N ALA A 164 -14.71 -0.24 -6.35
CA ALA A 164 -15.45 0.98 -6.69
C ALA A 164 -15.29 1.34 -8.18
#